data_AF-A0A932X1K0-F1
#
_entry.id   AF-A0A932X1K0-F1
#
_cell.length_a   1.000
_cell.length_b   1.000
_cell.length_c   1.000
_cell.angle_alpha   90.00
_cell.angle_beta   90.00
_cell.angle_gamma   90.00
#
_symmetry.space_group_name_H-M   'P 1'
#
loop_
_entity.id
_entity.type
_entity.pdbx_description
1 polymer ?
#
loop_
_entity_poly.entity_id
_entity_poly.type
_entity_poly.pdbx_seq_one_letter_code
_entity_poly.pdbx_strand_id
1 'polypeptide(L)'
;MQPLRDIPISRKLLVIILLTSGAALLLSGAAIVISDTILYRTSIRNDLNVLAQIVADNSTAALSFENAQDAEEILASLRARSHMVQACIYTADARVFARYARPDAPPECPQAVEADSERITRDNLFLFRPINLNNQRVGFLYFDYDLGEVAERQNLYAALVGVIALIAMLVALLVSSRLRQLISQPVVQLAESARFVSKTKDYGIRAEKLSQDEVGLLVDAFNEMLANIQQRDAELRKARDELEQRVQERTEELRQSEEALKQQAAELARSNAELQQFAYVASHDLQEPLRMVTAYMQLLAERYQGRLDAEADEFIGYAVDGATRMKQLITDLLAYSRVSTRPGELSPTDCETVLKDVLMNLEVAVQESGAFITHDPLPTVMADRSQM
;
A
#
# COMPACT_ATOMS: atom_id res chain seq x y z
N MET A 1 9.80 4.81 27.42
CA MET A 1 9.51 3.74 26.42
C MET A 1 9.58 4.19 24.95
N GLN A 2 9.93 5.45 24.63
CA GLN A 2 10.16 5.90 23.23
C GLN A 2 11.39 5.32 22.48
N PRO A 3 12.51 4.90 23.10
CA PRO A 3 13.70 4.50 22.33
C PRO A 3 13.57 3.13 21.65
N LEU A 4 12.52 2.35 21.95
CA LEU A 4 12.33 1.03 21.35
C LEU A 4 11.68 1.10 19.97
N ARG A 5 11.06 2.21 19.55
CA ARG A 5 10.22 2.23 18.34
C ARG A 5 11.03 2.17 17.04
N ASP A 6 12.19 2.82 16.99
CA ASP A 6 12.99 2.98 15.76
C ASP A 6 14.15 1.98 15.63
N ILE A 7 14.24 1.04 16.57
CA ILE A 7 15.25 -0.01 16.54
C ILE A 7 14.83 -1.09 15.51
N PRO A 8 15.77 -1.62 14.69
CA PRO A 8 15.49 -2.71 13.75
C PRO A 8 14.89 -3.93 14.49
N ILE A 9 13.97 -4.62 13.83
CA ILE A 9 13.20 -5.75 14.41
C ILE A 9 14.13 -6.80 15.06
N SER A 10 15.28 -7.06 14.45
CA SER A 10 16.29 -7.98 14.98
C SER A 10 16.81 -7.60 16.37
N ARG A 11 17.06 -6.32 16.64
CA ARG A 11 17.50 -5.84 17.96
C ARG A 11 16.36 -5.82 18.97
N LYS A 12 15.12 -5.52 18.54
CA LYS A 12 13.93 -5.62 19.40
C LYS A 12 13.71 -7.04 19.92
N LEU A 13 13.72 -8.02 19.02
CA LEU A 13 13.52 -9.43 19.37
C LEU A 13 14.63 -9.93 20.30
N LEU A 14 15.89 -9.57 20.01
CA LEU A 14 17.03 -9.91 20.86
C LEU A 14 16.84 -9.37 22.28
N VAL A 15 16.53 -8.07 22.42
CA VAL A 15 16.30 -7.44 23.74
C VAL A 15 15.13 -8.09 24.48
N ILE A 16 14.02 -8.39 23.80
CA ILE A 16 12.86 -9.03 24.41
C ILE A 16 13.24 -10.42 24.93
N ILE A 17 13.87 -11.26 24.10
CA ILE A 17 14.26 -12.63 24.49
C ILE A 17 15.26 -12.61 25.65
N LEU A 18 16.25 -11.71 25.61
CA LEU A 18 17.26 -11.55 26.67
C LEU A 18 16.63 -11.13 28.00
N LEU A 19 15.75 -10.13 27.97
CA LEU A 19 15.11 -9.63 29.18
C LEU A 19 14.16 -10.66 29.78
N THR A 20 13.31 -11.30 28.97
CA THR A 20 12.34 -12.28 29.49
C THR A 20 13.03 -13.54 30.00
N SER A 21 13.97 -14.10 29.23
CA SER A 21 14.69 -15.32 29.61
C SER A 21 15.63 -15.06 30.79
N GLY A 22 16.35 -13.94 30.77
CA GLY A 22 17.26 -13.55 31.85
C GLY A 22 16.52 -13.31 33.16
N ALA A 23 15.40 -12.57 33.13
CA ALA A 23 14.59 -12.35 34.33
C ALA A 23 14.01 -13.67 34.89
N ALA A 24 13.49 -14.55 34.03
CA ALA A 24 12.94 -15.84 34.45
C ALA A 24 14.00 -16.74 35.12
N LEU A 25 15.21 -16.80 34.55
CA LEU A 25 16.33 -17.57 35.10
C LEU A 25 16.81 -17.02 36.44
N LEU A 26 16.95 -15.70 36.56
CA LEU A 26 17.39 -15.06 37.81
C LEU A 26 16.36 -15.26 38.93
N LEU A 27 15.07 -15.06 38.63
CA LEU A 27 14.00 -15.25 39.62
C LEU A 27 13.91 -16.71 40.08
N SER A 28 13.96 -17.65 39.14
CA SER A 28 13.91 -19.08 39.47
C SER A 28 15.14 -19.54 40.23
N GLY A 29 16.34 -19.09 39.82
CA GLY A 29 17.60 -19.38 40.49
C GLY A 29 17.64 -18.82 41.91
N ALA A 30 17.21 -17.57 42.10
CA ALA A 30 17.12 -16.95 43.42
C ALA A 30 16.12 -17.70 44.32
N ALA A 31 14.94 -18.06 43.79
CA ALA A 31 13.95 -18.82 44.54
C ALA A 31 14.50 -20.17 45.01
N ILE A 32 15.18 -20.93 44.13
CA ILE A 32 15.78 -22.22 44.48
C ILE A 32 16.82 -22.07 45.60
N VAL A 33 17.76 -21.13 45.46
CA VAL A 33 18.83 -20.91 46.46
C VAL A 33 18.25 -20.49 47.82
N ILE A 34 17.24 -19.61 47.81
CA ILE A 34 16.56 -19.16 49.03
C ILE A 34 15.82 -20.33 49.69
N SER A 35 15.02 -21.08 48.93
CA SER A 35 14.26 -22.21 49.44
C SER A 35 15.17 -23.30 50.01
N ASP A 36 16.24 -23.66 49.30
CA ASP A 36 17.22 -24.66 49.74
C ASP A 36 17.91 -24.23 51.05
N THR A 37 18.28 -22.96 51.17
CA THR A 37 18.89 -22.40 52.39
C THR A 37 17.95 -22.49 53.59
N ILE A 38 16.67 -22.16 53.41
CA ILE A 38 15.66 -22.21 54.49
C ILE A 38 15.41 -23.66 54.91
N LEU A 39 15.18 -24.57 53.95
CA LEU A 39 14.91 -25.97 54.22
C LEU A 39 16.08 -26.65 54.94
N TYR A 40 17.31 -26.37 54.50
CA TYR A 40 18.49 -27.00 55.07
C TYR A 40 18.85 -26.51 56.46
N ARG A 41 18.75 -25.20 56.73
CA ARG A 41 18.90 -24.67 58.10
C ARG A 41 17.91 -25.30 59.06
N THR A 42 16.67 -25.51 58.60
CA THR A 42 15.64 -26.19 59.38
C THR A 42 16.01 -27.65 59.66
N SER A 43 16.57 -28.35 58.67
CA SER A 43 17.08 -29.73 58.85
C SER A 43 18.18 -29.81 59.89
N ILE A 44 19.22 -28.97 59.78
CA ILE A 44 20.36 -28.95 60.74
C ILE A 44 19.84 -28.70 62.16
N ARG A 45 18.92 -27.75 62.33
CA ARG A 45 18.31 -27.48 63.64
C ARG A 45 17.65 -28.73 64.22
N ASN A 46 16.85 -29.45 63.43
CA ASN A 46 16.17 -30.65 63.90
C ASN A 46 17.16 -31.77 64.24
N ASP A 47 18.18 -31.97 63.40
CA ASP A 47 19.21 -32.98 63.61
C ASP A 47 20.03 -32.69 64.88
N LEU A 48 20.39 -31.43 65.12
CA LEU A 48 21.11 -31.02 66.33
C LEU A 48 20.27 -31.18 67.59
N ASN A 49 18.96 -30.92 67.53
CA ASN A 49 18.08 -31.16 68.67
C ASN A 49 18.04 -32.64 69.06
N VAL A 50 17.99 -33.54 68.07
CA VAL A 50 18.03 -34.99 68.31
C VAL A 50 19.38 -35.40 68.89
N LEU A 51 20.49 -34.90 68.32
CA LEU A 51 21.83 -35.19 68.84
C LEU A 51 22.01 -34.65 70.27
N ALA A 52 21.50 -33.47 70.57
CA ALA A 52 21.55 -32.88 71.90
C ALA A 52 20.80 -33.72 72.92
N GLN A 53 19.63 -34.25 72.54
CA GLN A 53 18.86 -35.17 73.39
C GLN A 53 19.65 -36.45 73.68
N ILE A 54 20.25 -37.07 72.66
CA ILE A 54 21.04 -38.30 72.81
C ILE A 54 22.26 -38.07 73.71
N VAL A 55 23.00 -36.97 73.50
CA VAL A 55 24.17 -36.63 74.31
C VAL A 55 23.75 -36.30 75.74
N ALA A 56 22.65 -35.58 75.94
CA ALA A 56 22.11 -35.30 77.26
C ALA A 56 21.76 -36.60 78.01
N ASP A 57 20.99 -37.49 77.38
CA ASP A 57 20.55 -38.76 77.98
C ASP A 57 21.76 -39.63 78.37
N ASN A 58 22.75 -39.77 77.47
CA ASN A 58 23.96 -40.55 77.73
C ASN A 58 24.86 -39.93 78.81
N SER A 59 24.85 -38.60 78.96
CA SER A 59 25.68 -37.88 79.95
C SER A 59 25.07 -37.85 81.35
N THR A 60 23.82 -38.30 81.49
CA THR A 60 23.09 -38.26 82.76
C THR A 60 23.78 -39.10 83.85
N ALA A 61 24.29 -40.28 83.49
CA ALA A 61 25.05 -41.13 84.42
C ALA A 61 26.36 -40.47 84.83
N ALA A 62 27.13 -39.95 83.87
CA ALA A 62 28.41 -39.28 84.13
C ALA A 62 28.24 -38.08 85.09
N LEU A 63 27.19 -37.28 84.91
CA LEU A 63 26.85 -36.16 85.82
C LEU A 63 26.43 -36.64 87.20
N SER A 64 25.65 -37.72 87.29
CA SER A 64 25.14 -38.24 88.57
C SER A 64 26.23 -38.91 89.41
N PHE A 65 27.26 -39.47 88.76
CA PHE A 65 28.42 -40.08 89.41
C PHE A 65 29.63 -39.14 89.49
N GLU A 66 29.47 -37.87 89.11
CA GLU A 66 30.53 -36.84 89.08
C GLU A 66 31.80 -37.27 88.32
N ASN A 67 31.67 -38.16 87.33
CA ASN A 67 32.77 -38.60 86.48
C ASN A 67 32.90 -37.75 85.21
N ALA A 68 33.72 -36.69 85.29
CA ALA A 68 33.98 -35.78 84.17
C ALA A 68 34.60 -36.49 82.95
N GLN A 69 35.42 -37.52 83.19
CA GLN A 69 36.13 -38.22 82.12
C GLN A 69 35.18 -39.01 81.21
N ASP A 70 34.15 -39.64 81.78
CA ASP A 70 33.12 -40.34 81.00
C ASP A 70 32.31 -39.37 80.13
N ALA A 71 31.99 -38.18 80.66
CA ALA A 71 31.31 -37.14 79.90
C ALA A 71 32.19 -36.55 78.78
N GLU A 72 33.49 -36.40 79.02
CA GLU A 72 34.44 -36.00 77.98
C GLU A 72 34.53 -37.04 76.86
N GLU A 73 34.50 -38.34 77.19
CA GLU A 73 34.50 -39.41 76.19
C GLU A 73 33.22 -39.40 75.33
N ILE A 74 32.06 -39.17 75.94
CA ILE A 74 30.79 -38.99 75.22
C ILE A 74 30.86 -37.79 74.28
N LEU A 75 31.35 -36.64 74.76
CA LEU A 75 31.50 -35.44 73.93
C LEU A 75 32.55 -35.63 72.82
N ALA A 76 33.59 -36.44 73.05
CA ALA A 76 34.60 -36.74 72.03
C ALA A 76 34.02 -37.48 70.81
N SER A 77 32.89 -38.19 70.95
CA SER A 77 32.17 -38.79 69.82
C SER A 77 31.67 -37.75 68.81
N LEU A 78 31.46 -36.49 69.24
CA LEU A 78 31.07 -35.39 68.37
C LEU A 78 32.16 -34.99 67.38
N ARG A 79 33.40 -35.47 67.55
CA ARG A 79 34.49 -35.30 66.58
C ARG A 79 34.17 -35.87 65.20
N ALA A 80 33.27 -36.85 65.11
CA ALA A 80 32.78 -37.37 63.84
C ALA A 80 31.96 -36.34 63.04
N ARG A 81 31.48 -35.26 63.68
CA ARG A 81 30.79 -34.13 63.05
C ARG A 81 31.76 -32.97 62.84
N SER A 82 32.20 -32.76 61.60
CA SER A 82 33.20 -31.74 61.20
C SER A 82 32.83 -30.29 61.54
N HIS A 83 31.55 -30.00 61.71
CA HIS A 83 31.01 -28.66 61.97
C HIS A 83 30.64 -28.39 63.44
N MET A 84 30.89 -29.33 64.35
CA MET A 84 30.77 -29.07 65.79
C MET A 84 32.02 -28.29 66.27
N VAL A 85 31.86 -27.00 66.56
CA VAL A 85 32.94 -26.12 67.00
C VAL A 85 33.32 -26.47 68.43
N GLN A 86 32.32 -26.52 69.32
CA GLN A 86 32.48 -26.92 70.70
C GLN A 86 31.18 -27.44 71.29
N ALA A 87 31.31 -28.28 72.31
CA ALA A 87 30.22 -28.76 73.12
C ALA A 87 30.64 -28.76 74.59
N CYS A 88 29.77 -28.30 75.47
CA CYS A 88 30.07 -28.20 76.90
C CYS A 88 28.92 -28.80 77.71
N ILE A 89 29.27 -29.62 78.69
CA ILE A 89 28.33 -30.08 79.71
C ILE A 89 28.60 -29.25 80.96
N TYR A 90 27.54 -28.72 81.56
CA TYR A 90 27.57 -28.01 82.82
C TYR A 90 26.84 -28.81 83.88
N THR A 91 27.32 -28.72 85.10
CA THR A 91 26.61 -29.16 86.30
C THR A 91 25.39 -28.27 86.59
N ALA A 92 24.53 -28.67 87.52
CA ALA A 92 23.35 -27.90 87.94
C ALA A 92 23.70 -26.50 88.49
N ASP A 93 24.91 -26.32 89.04
CA ASP A 93 25.46 -25.04 89.52
C ASP A 93 26.24 -24.27 88.44
N ALA A 94 25.98 -24.54 87.16
CA ALA A 94 26.52 -23.82 86.01
C ALA A 94 28.05 -23.87 85.86
N ARG A 95 28.74 -24.81 86.53
CA ARG A 95 30.18 -25.05 86.32
C ARG A 95 30.38 -25.98 85.14
N VAL A 96 31.43 -25.73 84.35
CA VAL A 96 31.81 -26.62 83.25
C VAL A 96 32.27 -27.96 83.83
N PHE A 97 31.60 -29.04 83.43
CA PHE A 97 31.85 -30.42 83.86
C PHE A 97 32.74 -31.17 82.87
N ALA A 98 32.44 -31.02 81.58
CA ALA A 98 33.18 -31.64 80.49
C ALA A 98 33.11 -30.76 79.23
N ARG A 99 34.13 -30.84 78.39
CA ARG A 99 34.22 -30.02 77.17
C ARG A 99 34.82 -30.78 76.01
N TYR A 100 34.18 -30.63 74.86
CA TYR A 100 34.75 -30.92 73.55
C TYR A 100 34.94 -29.61 72.80
N ALA A 101 36.07 -29.47 72.13
CA ALA A 101 36.40 -28.30 71.32
C ALA A 101 37.27 -28.71 70.13
N ARG A 102 36.95 -28.16 68.95
CA ARG A 102 37.81 -28.24 67.76
C ARG A 102 39.04 -27.32 67.94
N PRO A 103 40.19 -27.56 67.28
CA PRO A 103 41.41 -26.75 67.48
C PRO A 103 41.29 -25.24 67.27
N ASP A 104 40.30 -24.77 66.51
CA ASP A 104 40.00 -23.38 66.19
C ASP A 104 38.85 -22.78 67.02
N ALA A 105 38.31 -23.53 67.98
CA ALA A 105 37.24 -23.07 68.84
C ALA A 105 37.71 -22.03 69.88
N PRO A 106 36.80 -21.16 70.38
CA PRO A 106 37.09 -20.27 71.50
C PRO A 106 37.67 -21.04 72.69
N PRO A 107 38.58 -20.44 73.48
CA PRO A 107 39.33 -21.15 74.51
C PRO A 107 38.50 -21.51 75.75
N GLU A 108 37.29 -20.99 75.91
CA GLU A 108 36.42 -21.23 77.07
C GLU A 108 34.98 -21.48 76.62
N CYS A 109 34.28 -22.33 77.37
CA CYS A 109 32.83 -22.49 77.22
C CYS A 109 32.12 -21.19 77.62
N PRO A 110 31.05 -20.78 76.92
CA PRO A 110 30.29 -19.59 77.31
C PRO A 110 29.67 -19.76 78.70
N GLN A 111 29.29 -18.66 79.33
CA GLN A 111 28.54 -18.72 80.59
C GLN A 111 27.21 -19.45 80.35
N ALA A 112 26.89 -20.40 81.24
CA ALA A 112 25.66 -21.18 81.12
C ALA A 112 24.45 -20.26 81.26
N VAL A 113 23.54 -20.35 80.30
CA VAL A 113 22.20 -19.78 80.43
C VAL A 113 21.33 -20.89 80.99
N GLU A 114 20.78 -20.71 82.20
CA GLU A 114 19.96 -21.73 82.89
C GLU A 114 18.57 -21.97 82.27
N ALA A 115 18.44 -21.73 80.97
CA ALA A 115 17.23 -21.85 80.19
C ALA A 115 17.47 -22.67 78.93
N ASP A 116 16.49 -23.50 78.59
CA ASP A 116 16.37 -24.10 77.27
C ASP A 116 16.25 -22.96 76.24
N SER A 117 17.27 -22.83 75.39
CA SER A 117 17.36 -21.73 74.45
C SER A 117 18.10 -22.11 73.17
N GLU A 118 17.69 -21.49 72.08
CA GLU A 118 18.33 -21.60 70.79
C GLU A 118 18.60 -20.20 70.24
N ARG A 119 19.80 -19.97 69.72
CA ARG A 119 20.16 -18.72 69.06
C ARG A 119 20.87 -19.00 67.74
N ILE A 120 20.31 -18.48 66.65
CA ILE A 120 20.90 -18.56 65.32
C ILE A 120 21.54 -17.23 64.96
N THR A 121 22.81 -17.24 64.55
CA THR A 121 23.49 -16.12 63.92
C THR A 121 23.63 -16.37 62.42
N ARG A 122 24.37 -15.51 61.71
CA ARG A 122 24.63 -15.71 60.28
C ARG A 122 25.37 -17.03 60.02
N ASP A 123 26.35 -17.31 60.87
CA ASP A 123 27.37 -18.34 60.66
C ASP A 123 27.35 -19.44 61.73
N ASN A 124 26.67 -19.28 62.86
CA ASN A 124 26.64 -20.28 63.94
C ASN A 124 25.21 -20.54 64.44
N LEU A 125 24.98 -21.76 64.92
CA LEU A 125 23.80 -22.15 65.67
C LEU A 125 24.23 -22.56 67.07
N PHE A 126 23.73 -21.82 68.05
CA PHE A 126 23.98 -22.05 69.47
C PHE A 126 22.76 -22.71 70.10
N LEU A 127 22.99 -23.80 70.82
CA LEU A 127 21.94 -24.60 71.44
C LEU A 127 22.24 -24.83 72.92
N PHE A 128 21.28 -24.51 73.79
CA PHE A 128 21.30 -24.89 75.20
C PHE A 128 20.13 -25.81 75.48
N ARG A 129 20.41 -26.99 76.06
CA ARG A 129 19.39 -27.98 76.43
C ARG A 129 19.61 -28.45 77.86
N PRO A 130 18.55 -28.63 78.66
CA PRO A 130 18.68 -29.18 80.00
C PRO A 130 19.00 -30.68 79.92
N ILE A 131 19.84 -31.16 80.84
CA ILE A 131 20.06 -32.59 81.07
C ILE A 131 19.22 -32.98 82.28
N ASN A 132 18.28 -33.91 82.10
CA ASN A 132 17.34 -34.30 83.14
C ASN A 132 17.47 -35.78 83.47
N LEU A 133 17.59 -36.12 84.76
CA LEU A 133 17.46 -37.48 85.28
C LEU A 133 16.13 -37.61 86.03
N ASN A 134 15.29 -38.59 85.69
CA ASN A 134 14.01 -38.81 86.38
C ASN A 134 13.16 -37.53 86.53
N ASN A 135 13.13 -36.70 85.48
CA ASN A 135 12.43 -35.41 85.45
C ASN A 135 13.01 -34.31 86.38
N GLN A 136 14.19 -34.52 86.95
CA GLN A 136 14.97 -33.52 87.69
C GLN A 136 16.17 -33.06 86.86
N ARG A 137 16.40 -31.75 86.80
CA ARG A 137 17.52 -31.16 86.08
C ARG A 137 18.83 -31.41 86.83
N VAL A 138 19.76 -32.10 86.19
CA VAL A 138 21.10 -32.41 86.75
C VAL A 138 22.22 -31.59 86.11
N GLY A 139 21.95 -30.95 84.96
CA GLY A 139 22.92 -30.13 84.27
C GLY A 139 22.37 -29.49 83.00
N PHE A 140 23.27 -28.93 82.20
CA PHE A 140 22.97 -28.35 80.89
C PHE A 140 23.97 -28.80 79.85
N LEU A 141 23.50 -28.96 78.62
CA LEU A 141 24.30 -29.20 77.43
C LEU A 141 24.29 -27.95 76.57
N TYR A 142 25.47 -27.55 76.12
CA TYR A 142 25.67 -26.49 75.15
C TYR A 142 26.31 -27.03 73.88
N PHE A 143 25.78 -26.65 72.72
CA PHE A 143 26.42 -26.84 71.42
C PHE A 143 26.67 -25.50 70.71
N ASP A 144 27.82 -25.43 70.07
CA ASP A 144 28.20 -24.41 69.08
C ASP A 144 28.46 -25.10 67.75
N TYR A 145 27.55 -24.91 66.81
CA TYR A 145 27.61 -25.53 65.49
C TYR A 145 27.85 -24.49 64.40
N ASP A 146 28.84 -24.74 63.55
CA ASP A 146 29.20 -23.88 62.41
C ASP A 146 28.26 -24.14 61.22
N LEU A 147 27.54 -23.10 60.79
CA LEU A 147 26.70 -23.08 59.60
C LEU A 147 27.50 -22.77 58.31
N GLY A 148 28.83 -22.73 58.36
CA GLY A 148 29.72 -22.55 57.20
C GLY A 148 29.48 -23.57 56.07
N GLU A 149 29.03 -24.78 56.41
CA GLU A 149 28.57 -25.80 55.44
C GLU A 149 27.48 -25.25 54.49
N VAL A 150 26.61 -24.37 55.01
CA VAL A 150 25.55 -23.71 54.24
C VAL A 150 26.16 -22.76 53.20
N ALA A 151 27.18 -21.99 53.57
CA ALA A 151 27.81 -21.01 52.69
C ALA A 151 28.64 -21.67 51.57
N GLU A 152 29.40 -22.72 51.88
CA GLU A 152 30.15 -23.48 50.87
C GLU A 152 29.20 -24.11 49.84
N ARG A 153 28.09 -24.69 50.32
CA ARG A 153 27.08 -25.26 49.43
C ARG A 153 26.35 -24.22 48.60
N GLN A 154 26.06 -23.05 49.18
CA GLN A 154 25.47 -21.91 48.45
C GLN A 154 26.35 -21.47 47.28
N ASN A 155 27.67 -21.41 47.46
CA ASN A 155 28.59 -21.04 46.38
C ASN A 155 28.53 -22.04 45.21
N LEU A 156 28.48 -23.35 45.51
CA LEU A 156 28.34 -24.38 44.49
C LEU A 156 27.04 -24.24 43.69
N TYR A 157 25.90 -24.06 44.37
CA TYR A 157 24.61 -23.88 43.69
C TYR A 157 24.53 -22.57 42.92
N ALA A 158 25.06 -21.47 43.47
CA ALA A 158 25.13 -20.19 42.76
C ALA A 158 26.00 -20.30 41.50
N ALA A 159 27.12 -21.02 41.56
CA ALA A 159 27.95 -21.30 40.38
C ALA A 159 27.18 -22.10 39.32
N LEU A 160 26.43 -23.14 39.72
CA LEU A 160 25.61 -23.94 38.81
C LEU A 160 24.50 -23.10 38.15
N VAL A 161 23.79 -22.28 38.91
CA VAL A 161 22.80 -21.32 38.37
C VAL A 161 23.46 -20.35 37.39
N GLY A 162 24.65 -19.85 37.71
CA GLY A 162 25.44 -18.98 36.82
C GLY A 162 25.82 -19.66 35.51
N VAL A 163 26.27 -20.91 35.55
CA VAL A 163 26.60 -21.71 34.35
C VAL A 163 25.35 -21.94 33.49
N ILE A 164 24.22 -22.32 34.10
CA ILE A 164 22.96 -22.50 33.37
C ILE A 164 22.50 -21.19 32.74
N ALA A 165 22.61 -20.07 33.46
CA ALA A 165 22.27 -18.76 32.94
C ALA A 165 23.16 -18.37 31.74
N LEU A 166 24.47 -18.64 31.80
CA LEU A 166 25.40 -18.42 30.69
C LEU A 166 25.06 -19.28 29.46
N ILE A 167 24.75 -20.56 29.66
CA ILE A 167 24.35 -21.46 28.57
C ILE A 167 23.05 -20.97 27.93
N ALA A 168 22.04 -20.64 28.74
CA ALA A 168 20.77 -20.11 28.23
C ALA A 168 20.96 -18.78 27.48
N MET A 169 21.86 -17.92 27.96
CA MET A 169 22.25 -16.69 27.27
C MET A 169 22.84 -16.97 25.88
N LEU A 170 23.75 -17.94 25.80
CA LEU A 170 24.40 -18.32 24.55
C LEU A 170 23.41 -18.94 23.57
N VAL A 171 22.51 -19.80 24.04
CA VAL A 171 21.41 -20.37 23.23
C VAL A 171 20.50 -19.25 22.72
N ALA A 172 20.10 -18.31 23.57
CA ALA A 172 19.27 -17.16 23.17
C ALA A 172 19.95 -16.33 22.07
N LEU A 173 21.26 -16.06 22.19
CA LEU A 173 22.03 -15.35 21.17
C LEU A 173 22.10 -16.13 19.85
N LEU A 174 22.29 -17.44 19.90
CA LEU A 174 22.38 -18.31 18.72
C LEU A 174 21.03 -18.43 17.99
N VAL A 175 19.94 -18.61 18.73
CA VAL A 175 18.58 -18.61 18.17
C VAL A 175 18.26 -17.24 17.55
N SER A 176 18.60 -16.15 18.26
CA SER A 176 18.41 -14.79 17.75
C SER A 176 19.23 -14.50 16.49
N SER A 177 20.47 -14.98 16.41
CA SER A 177 21.28 -14.83 15.20
C SER A 177 20.72 -15.62 14.02
N ARG A 178 20.20 -16.84 14.26
CA ARG A 178 19.57 -17.66 13.22
C ARG A 178 18.26 -17.05 12.71
N LEU A 179 17.37 -16.60 13.60
CA LEU A 179 16.14 -15.91 13.21
C LEU A 179 16.42 -14.66 12.37
N ARG A 180 17.49 -13.93 12.68
CA ARG A 180 17.90 -12.76 11.91
C ARG A 180 18.32 -13.11 10.48
N GLN A 181 19.10 -14.17 10.29
CA GLN A 181 19.54 -14.59 8.96
C GLN A 181 18.42 -15.22 8.13
N LEU A 182 17.57 -16.04 8.76
CA LEU A 182 16.52 -16.77 8.06
C LEU A 182 15.31 -15.90 7.73
N ILE A 183 14.94 -14.97 8.60
CA ILE A 183 13.70 -14.19 8.46
C ILE A 183 13.99 -12.71 8.24
N SER A 184 14.73 -12.08 9.16
CA SER A 184 14.83 -10.61 9.17
C SER A 184 15.65 -10.06 8.00
N GLN A 185 16.73 -10.72 7.60
CA GLN A 185 17.60 -10.25 6.51
C GLN A 185 16.90 -10.29 5.13
N PRO A 186 16.30 -11.42 4.71
CA PRO A 186 15.60 -11.48 3.42
C PRO A 186 14.45 -10.46 3.32
N VAL A 187 13.70 -10.25 4.41
CA VAL A 187 12.62 -9.25 4.44
C VAL A 187 13.15 -7.83 4.29
N VAL A 188 14.27 -7.50 4.92
CA VAL A 188 14.91 -6.18 4.76
C VAL A 188 15.45 -5.99 3.35
N GLN A 189 16.10 -7.00 2.77
CA GLN A 189 16.57 -6.96 1.37
C GLN A 189 15.41 -6.74 0.39
N LEU A 190 14.29 -7.45 0.57
CA LEU A 190 13.09 -7.26 -0.24
C LEU A 190 12.54 -5.83 -0.12
N ALA A 191 12.50 -5.27 1.10
CA ALA A 191 12.06 -3.89 1.32
C ALA A 191 13.01 -2.88 0.66
N GLU A 192 14.32 -3.13 0.68
CA GLU A 192 15.32 -2.32 -0.02
C GLU A 192 15.15 -2.40 -1.54
N SER A 193 14.95 -3.60 -2.10
CA SER A 193 14.65 -3.80 -3.52
C SER A 193 13.38 -3.05 -3.93
N ALA A 194 12.29 -3.16 -3.16
CA ALA A 194 11.06 -2.43 -3.43
C ALA A 194 11.27 -0.90 -3.40
N ARG A 195 12.06 -0.39 -2.45
CA ARG A 195 12.41 1.03 -2.37
C ARG A 195 13.27 1.47 -3.55
N PHE A 196 14.17 0.62 -4.02
CA PHE A 196 15.00 0.88 -5.19
C PHE A 196 14.15 0.96 -6.46
N VAL A 197 13.25 -0.01 -6.69
CA VAL A 197 12.29 0.02 -7.82
C VAL A 197 11.44 1.28 -7.76
N SER A 198 10.91 1.63 -6.58
CA SER A 198 10.07 2.83 -6.44
C SER A 198 10.79 4.13 -6.80
N LYS A 199 12.09 4.25 -6.48
CA LYS A 199 12.90 5.44 -6.79
C LYS A 199 13.38 5.49 -8.23
N THR A 200 13.88 4.37 -8.74
CA THR A 200 14.54 4.31 -10.06
C THR A 200 13.57 3.98 -11.19
N LYS A 201 12.40 3.40 -10.87
CA LYS A 201 11.46 2.79 -11.81
C LYS A 201 12.09 1.71 -12.68
N ASP A 202 13.21 1.13 -12.23
CA ASP A 202 13.82 -0.01 -12.88
C ASP A 202 13.10 -1.30 -12.45
N TYR A 203 12.14 -1.73 -13.27
CA TYR A 203 11.40 -2.98 -13.07
C TYR A 203 12.14 -4.20 -13.62
N GLY A 204 13.36 -4.04 -14.17
CA GLY A 204 14.19 -5.15 -14.65
C GLY A 204 14.92 -5.90 -13.54
N ILE A 205 15.07 -5.29 -12.36
CA ILE A 205 15.71 -5.93 -11.22
C ILE A 205 14.88 -7.10 -10.70
N ARG A 206 15.53 -8.06 -10.05
CA ARG A 206 14.85 -9.15 -9.31
C ARG A 206 15.42 -9.24 -7.91
N ALA A 207 14.54 -9.46 -6.94
CA ALA A 207 14.94 -9.78 -5.58
C ALA A 207 15.43 -11.23 -5.52
N GLU A 208 16.52 -11.47 -4.79
CA GLU A 208 17.10 -12.80 -4.63
C GLU A 208 16.26 -13.66 -3.67
N LYS A 209 15.94 -14.88 -4.10
CA LYS A 209 15.19 -15.83 -3.28
C LYS A 209 16.15 -16.67 -2.44
N LEU A 210 16.22 -16.36 -1.14
CA LEU A 210 17.10 -17.03 -0.17
C LEU A 210 16.43 -18.18 0.60
N SER A 211 15.09 -18.27 0.56
CA SER A 211 14.33 -19.30 1.27
C SER A 211 13.20 -19.86 0.39
N GLN A 212 12.70 -21.04 0.73
CA GLN A 212 11.55 -21.69 0.08
C GLN A 212 10.27 -21.63 0.95
N ASP A 213 10.30 -20.87 2.03
CA ASP A 213 9.18 -20.64 2.94
C ASP A 213 8.26 -19.49 2.46
N GLU A 214 7.41 -18.97 3.36
CA GLU A 214 6.51 -17.85 3.09
C GLU A 214 7.26 -16.57 2.68
N VAL A 215 8.49 -16.36 3.17
CA VAL A 215 9.33 -15.24 2.74
C VAL A 215 9.80 -15.47 1.32
N GLY A 216 10.17 -16.70 0.98
CA GLY A 216 10.46 -17.12 -0.39
C GLY A 216 9.30 -16.90 -1.36
N LEU A 217 8.09 -17.29 -0.95
CA LEU A 217 6.87 -17.08 -1.74
C LEU A 217 6.59 -15.59 -1.96
N LEU A 218 6.83 -14.74 -0.96
CA LEU A 218 6.68 -13.30 -1.09
C LEU A 218 7.67 -12.71 -2.10
N VAL A 219 8.91 -13.21 -2.13
CA VAL A 219 9.92 -12.82 -3.14
C VAL A 219 9.46 -13.23 -4.55
N ASP A 220 8.92 -14.44 -4.71
CA ASP A 220 8.37 -14.89 -6.00
C ASP A 220 7.24 -13.99 -6.48
N ALA A 221 6.26 -13.72 -5.62
CA ALA A 221 5.12 -12.86 -5.95
C ALA A 221 5.57 -11.42 -6.28
N PHE A 222 6.57 -10.89 -5.58
CA PHE A 222 7.15 -9.59 -5.88
C PHE A 222 7.84 -9.58 -7.26
N ASN A 223 8.63 -10.60 -7.56
CA ASN A 223 9.30 -10.74 -8.85
C ASN A 223 8.31 -10.93 -10.01
N GLU A 224 7.22 -11.67 -9.80
CA GLU A 224 6.13 -11.83 -10.77
C GLU A 224 5.43 -10.49 -11.05
N MET A 225 5.15 -9.70 -10.01
CA MET A 225 4.61 -8.35 -10.18
C MET A 225 5.55 -7.47 -11.02
N LEU A 226 6.86 -7.50 -10.75
CA LEU A 226 7.85 -6.75 -11.54
C LEU A 226 7.89 -7.21 -13.01
N ALA A 227 7.81 -8.52 -13.25
CA ALA A 227 7.77 -9.06 -14.61
C ALA A 227 6.52 -8.58 -15.38
N ASN A 228 5.35 -8.60 -14.74
CA ASN A 228 4.10 -8.10 -15.33
C ASN A 228 4.17 -6.60 -15.65
N ILE A 229 4.74 -5.78 -14.75
CA ILE A 229 4.93 -4.35 -14.99
C ILE A 229 5.89 -4.12 -16.16
N GLN A 230 7.04 -4.81 -16.15
CA GLN A 230 8.04 -4.69 -17.21
C GLN A 230 7.47 -5.08 -18.59
N GLN A 231 6.66 -6.13 -18.66
CA GLN A 231 6.00 -6.54 -19.88
C GLN A 231 4.98 -5.50 -20.36
N ARG A 232 4.11 -5.00 -19.47
CA ARG A 232 3.16 -3.92 -19.81
C ARG A 232 3.85 -2.66 -20.30
N ASP A 233 4.96 -2.27 -19.68
CA ASP A 233 5.72 -1.10 -20.11
C ASP A 233 6.34 -1.30 -21.51
N ALA A 234 6.79 -2.51 -21.82
CA ALA A 234 7.30 -2.84 -23.15
C ALA A 234 6.19 -2.81 -24.20
N GLU A 235 5.02 -3.39 -23.90
CA GLU A 235 3.84 -3.37 -24.77
C GLU A 235 3.33 -1.95 -25.00
N LEU A 236 3.25 -1.12 -23.95
CA LEU A 236 2.85 0.28 -24.04
C LEU A 236 3.81 1.10 -24.89
N ARG A 237 5.12 0.89 -24.77
CA ARG A 237 6.12 1.55 -25.62
C ARG A 237 5.90 1.17 -27.08
N LYS A 238 5.74 -0.12 -27.39
CA LYS A 238 5.48 -0.58 -28.75
C LYS A 238 4.19 0.01 -29.32
N ALA A 239 3.10 -0.01 -28.56
CA ALA A 239 1.82 0.56 -28.98
C ALA A 239 1.89 2.08 -29.21
N ARG A 240 2.64 2.80 -28.37
CA ARG A 240 2.89 4.23 -28.55
C ARG A 240 3.65 4.49 -29.86
N ASP A 241 4.74 3.76 -30.10
CA ASP A 241 5.57 3.96 -31.30
C ASP A 241 4.76 3.63 -32.59
N GLU A 242 3.95 2.57 -32.57
CA GLU A 242 3.02 2.26 -33.67
C GLU A 242 1.96 3.36 -33.88
N LEU A 243 1.42 3.93 -32.80
CA LEU A 243 0.46 5.02 -32.88
C LEU A 243 1.11 6.30 -33.42
N GLU A 244 2.32 6.64 -32.98
CA GLU A 244 3.08 7.79 -33.49
C GLU A 244 3.32 7.66 -34.99
N GLN A 245 3.68 6.47 -35.48
CA GLN A 245 3.84 6.23 -36.92
C GLN A 245 2.52 6.41 -37.68
N ARG A 246 1.42 5.84 -37.20
CA ARG A 246 0.10 6.00 -37.84
C ARG A 246 -0.36 7.46 -37.86
N VAL A 247 -0.10 8.20 -36.78
CA VAL A 247 -0.42 9.63 -36.72
C VAL A 247 0.36 10.37 -37.81
N GLN A 248 1.66 10.11 -37.95
CA GLN A 248 2.49 10.73 -39.01
C GLN A 248 1.97 10.40 -40.42
N GLU A 249 1.69 9.13 -40.70
CA GLU A 249 1.14 8.69 -42.00
C GLU A 249 -0.19 9.40 -42.31
N ARG A 250 -1.12 9.42 -41.35
CA ARG A 250 -2.43 10.07 -41.51
C ARG A 250 -2.34 11.59 -41.64
N THR A 251 -1.40 12.23 -40.96
CA THR A 251 -1.16 13.66 -41.11
C THR A 251 -0.66 14.00 -42.51
N GLU A 252 0.24 13.18 -43.07
CA GLU A 252 0.73 13.39 -44.44
C GLU A 252 -0.37 13.11 -45.49
N GLU A 253 -1.15 12.04 -45.35
CA GLU A 253 -2.31 11.77 -46.22
C GLU A 253 -3.31 12.93 -46.21
N LEU A 254 -3.64 13.45 -45.01
CA LEU A 254 -4.57 14.57 -44.88
C LEU A 254 -4.03 15.83 -45.57
N ARG A 255 -2.74 16.11 -45.40
CA ARG A 255 -2.07 17.25 -46.06
C ARG A 255 -2.11 17.14 -47.58
N GLN A 256 -1.90 15.94 -48.12
CA GLN A 256 -1.97 15.70 -49.57
C GLN A 256 -3.41 15.86 -50.09
N SER A 257 -4.40 15.34 -49.36
CA SER A 257 -5.81 15.51 -49.71
C SER A 257 -6.25 16.97 -49.65
N GLU A 258 -5.80 17.72 -48.65
CA GLU A 258 -6.10 19.14 -48.52
C GLU A 258 -5.53 19.94 -49.69
N GLU A 259 -4.29 19.67 -50.07
CA GLU A 259 -3.65 20.31 -51.23
C GLU A 259 -4.35 19.95 -52.55
N ALA A 260 -4.73 18.68 -52.74
CA ALA A 260 -5.48 18.25 -53.92
C ALA A 260 -6.86 18.92 -54.00
N LEU A 261 -7.59 19.00 -52.89
CA LEU A 261 -8.87 19.71 -52.82
C LEU A 261 -8.72 21.20 -53.13
N LYS A 262 -7.66 21.83 -52.62
CA LYS A 262 -7.35 23.23 -52.90
C LYS A 262 -7.07 23.47 -54.39
N GLN A 263 -6.33 22.58 -55.04
CA GLN A 263 -6.06 22.63 -56.47
C GLN A 263 -7.34 22.47 -57.30
N GLN A 264 -8.18 21.47 -56.97
CA GLN A 264 -9.46 21.26 -57.64
C GLN A 264 -10.42 22.45 -57.47
N ALA A 265 -10.49 23.04 -56.26
CA ALA A 265 -11.30 24.22 -56.01
C ALA A 265 -10.83 25.42 -56.85
N ALA A 266 -9.51 25.61 -56.98
CA ALA A 266 -8.95 26.66 -57.82
C ALA A 266 -9.26 26.44 -59.31
N GLU A 267 -9.20 25.20 -59.80
CA GLU A 267 -9.53 24.86 -61.19
C GLU A 267 -11.03 25.04 -61.49
N LEU A 268 -11.90 24.61 -60.58
CA LEU A 268 -13.34 24.85 -60.68
C LEU A 268 -13.66 26.33 -60.70
N ALA A 269 -13.03 27.14 -59.82
CA ALA A 269 -13.21 28.57 -59.80
C ALA A 269 -12.79 29.22 -61.14
N ARG A 270 -11.65 28.78 -61.71
CA ARG A 270 -11.19 29.24 -63.04
C ARG A 270 -12.18 28.86 -64.14
N SER A 271 -12.58 27.59 -64.21
CA SER A 271 -13.52 27.09 -65.23
C SER A 271 -14.87 27.80 -65.15
N ASN A 272 -15.38 28.05 -63.94
CA ASN A 272 -16.62 28.78 -63.75
C ASN A 272 -16.50 30.24 -64.23
N ALA A 273 -15.37 30.91 -63.96
CA ALA A 273 -15.10 32.25 -64.47
C ALA A 273 -14.99 32.28 -66.01
N GLU A 274 -14.33 31.29 -66.61
CA GLU A 274 -14.23 31.15 -68.07
C GLU A 274 -15.60 30.92 -68.73
N LEU A 275 -16.44 30.06 -68.14
CA LEU A 275 -17.82 29.81 -68.59
C LEU A 275 -18.68 31.08 -68.52
N GLN A 276 -18.60 31.82 -67.42
CA GLN A 276 -19.31 33.10 -67.26
C GLN A 276 -18.86 34.13 -68.31
N GLN A 277 -17.55 34.21 -68.57
CA GLN A 277 -17.01 35.10 -69.59
C GLN A 277 -17.47 34.68 -71.00
N PHE A 278 -17.47 33.38 -71.31
CA PHE A 278 -17.95 32.86 -72.60
C PHE A 278 -19.43 33.19 -72.81
N ALA A 279 -20.29 32.90 -71.82
CA ALA A 279 -21.71 33.22 -71.88
C ALA A 279 -21.95 34.73 -72.08
N TYR A 280 -21.17 35.57 -71.40
CA TYR A 280 -21.25 37.02 -71.56
C TYR A 280 -20.92 37.48 -72.99
N VAL A 281 -19.80 37.02 -73.55
CA VAL A 281 -19.37 37.40 -74.91
C VAL A 281 -20.36 36.85 -75.95
N ALA A 282 -20.74 35.57 -75.86
CA ALA A 282 -21.66 34.95 -76.80
C ALA A 282 -23.04 35.63 -76.81
N SER A 283 -23.61 35.94 -75.64
CA SER A 283 -24.89 36.65 -75.56
C SER A 283 -24.82 38.05 -76.18
N HIS A 284 -23.72 38.79 -75.95
CA HIS A 284 -23.52 40.10 -76.57
C HIS A 284 -23.46 40.00 -78.11
N ASP A 285 -22.68 39.05 -78.61
CA ASP A 285 -22.47 38.87 -80.05
C ASP A 285 -23.71 38.36 -80.78
N LEU A 286 -24.63 37.68 -80.09
CA LEU A 286 -25.93 37.26 -80.61
C LEU A 286 -27.01 38.34 -80.52
N GLN A 287 -26.93 39.25 -79.54
CA GLN A 287 -27.90 40.33 -79.37
C GLN A 287 -27.85 41.34 -80.52
N GLU A 288 -26.66 41.65 -81.04
CA GLU A 288 -26.50 42.63 -82.11
C GLU A 288 -27.15 42.23 -83.44
N PRO A 289 -26.90 41.03 -84.01
CA PRO A 289 -27.59 40.60 -85.23
C PRO A 289 -29.09 40.44 -84.99
N LEU A 290 -29.50 39.96 -83.81
CA LEU A 290 -30.92 39.82 -83.50
C LEU A 290 -31.64 41.16 -83.41
N ARG A 291 -31.01 42.18 -82.80
CA ARG A 291 -31.52 43.57 -82.76
C ARG A 291 -31.76 44.11 -84.16
N MET A 292 -30.84 43.86 -85.09
CA MET A 292 -30.99 44.27 -86.49
C MET A 292 -32.15 43.53 -87.17
N VAL A 293 -32.24 42.21 -86.98
CA VAL A 293 -33.33 41.39 -87.53
C VAL A 293 -34.70 41.85 -87.00
N THR A 294 -34.84 42.07 -85.69
CA THR A 294 -36.06 42.61 -85.08
C THR A 294 -36.40 43.99 -85.65
N ALA A 295 -35.43 44.91 -85.76
CA ALA A 295 -35.66 46.26 -86.27
C ALA A 295 -36.15 46.26 -87.72
N TYR A 296 -35.55 45.44 -88.60
CA TYR A 296 -36.01 45.32 -89.99
C TYR A 296 -37.39 44.69 -90.09
N MET A 297 -37.69 43.68 -89.25
CA MET A 297 -39.02 43.07 -89.23
C MET A 297 -40.09 44.02 -88.70
N GLN A 298 -39.78 44.84 -87.69
CA GLN A 298 -40.69 45.88 -87.19
C GLN A 298 -40.95 46.97 -88.24
N LEU A 299 -39.91 47.43 -88.94
CA LEU A 299 -40.07 48.38 -90.06
C LEU A 299 -40.89 47.79 -91.22
N LEU A 300 -40.74 46.50 -91.49
CA LEU A 300 -41.52 45.78 -92.49
C LEU A 300 -42.99 45.71 -92.08
N ALA A 301 -43.26 45.34 -90.82
CA ALA A 301 -44.59 45.33 -90.22
C ALA A 301 -45.24 46.72 -90.34
N GLU A 302 -44.61 47.77 -89.81
CA GLU A 302 -45.17 49.12 -89.75
C GLU A 302 -45.46 49.72 -91.16
N ARG A 303 -44.60 49.43 -92.15
CA ARG A 303 -44.70 50.05 -93.47
C ARG A 303 -45.67 49.35 -94.43
N TYR A 304 -45.91 48.05 -94.22
CA TYR A 304 -46.71 47.22 -95.12
C TYR A 304 -47.97 46.62 -94.48
N GLN A 305 -48.24 46.90 -93.20
CA GLN A 305 -49.46 46.50 -92.51
C GLN A 305 -50.72 46.90 -93.29
N GLY A 306 -51.58 45.93 -93.59
CA GLY A 306 -52.82 46.12 -94.34
C GLY A 306 -52.63 46.48 -95.81
N ARG A 307 -51.40 46.45 -96.33
CA ARG A 307 -51.06 46.76 -97.74
C ARG A 307 -50.69 45.53 -98.57
N LEU A 308 -50.47 44.40 -97.91
CA LEU A 308 -50.25 43.09 -98.53
C LEU A 308 -51.56 42.31 -98.49
N ASP A 309 -51.54 41.05 -98.03
CA ASP A 309 -52.70 40.24 -97.67
C ASP A 309 -52.72 39.96 -96.16
N ALA A 310 -53.86 39.50 -95.65
CA ALA A 310 -54.04 39.24 -94.22
C ALA A 310 -53.10 38.13 -93.70
N GLU A 311 -52.71 37.18 -94.55
CA GLU A 311 -51.81 36.07 -94.21
C GLU A 311 -50.36 36.57 -94.05
N ALA A 312 -49.90 37.52 -94.88
CA ALA A 312 -48.58 38.13 -94.74
C ALA A 312 -48.44 38.97 -93.46
N ASP A 313 -49.47 39.72 -93.07
CA ASP A 313 -49.47 40.48 -91.81
C ASP A 313 -49.35 39.55 -90.59
N GLU A 314 -50.03 38.39 -90.63
CA GLU A 314 -49.94 37.35 -89.60
C GLU A 314 -48.53 36.71 -89.54
N PHE A 315 -47.94 36.36 -90.68
CA PHE A 315 -46.57 35.83 -90.73
C PHE A 315 -45.51 36.82 -90.25
N ILE A 316 -45.64 38.10 -90.60
CA ILE A 316 -44.74 39.15 -90.12
C ILE A 316 -44.89 39.32 -88.60
N GLY A 317 -46.12 39.28 -88.08
CA GLY A 317 -46.39 39.26 -86.65
C GLY A 317 -45.68 38.10 -85.92
N TYR A 318 -45.83 36.88 -86.42
CA TYR A 318 -45.14 35.71 -85.86
C TYR A 318 -43.62 35.83 -85.88
N ALA A 319 -43.04 36.44 -86.92
CA ALA A 319 -41.61 36.60 -87.05
C ALA A 319 -41.05 37.71 -86.11
N VAL A 320 -41.77 38.81 -85.94
CA VAL A 320 -41.47 39.86 -84.94
C VAL A 320 -41.55 39.30 -83.51
N ASP A 321 -42.62 38.56 -83.22
CA ASP A 321 -42.81 37.90 -81.92
C ASP A 321 -41.73 36.87 -81.65
N GLY A 322 -41.36 36.07 -82.67
CA GLY A 322 -40.27 35.09 -82.60
C GLY A 322 -38.92 35.76 -82.30
N ALA A 323 -38.60 36.87 -82.97
CA ALA A 323 -37.37 37.62 -82.72
C ALA A 323 -37.34 38.26 -81.32
N THR A 324 -38.49 38.75 -80.85
CA THR A 324 -38.64 39.30 -79.50
C THR A 324 -38.47 38.23 -78.43
N ARG A 325 -39.04 37.03 -78.62
CA ARG A 325 -38.82 35.87 -77.75
C ARG A 325 -37.36 35.43 -77.72
N MET A 326 -36.68 35.38 -78.85
CA MET A 326 -35.24 35.06 -78.89
C MET A 326 -34.41 36.07 -78.11
N LYS A 327 -34.75 37.36 -78.18
CA LYS A 327 -34.04 38.42 -77.44
C LYS A 327 -34.24 38.26 -75.93
N GLN A 328 -35.46 37.90 -75.52
CA GLN A 328 -35.77 37.62 -74.13
C GLN A 328 -34.99 36.39 -73.63
N LEU A 329 -35.00 35.28 -74.37
CA LEU A 329 -34.27 34.05 -74.01
C LEU A 329 -32.75 34.28 -73.87
N ILE A 330 -32.13 35.07 -74.77
CA ILE A 330 -30.69 35.40 -74.67
C ILE A 330 -30.41 36.24 -73.42
N THR A 331 -31.33 37.14 -73.08
CA THR A 331 -31.22 38.00 -71.89
C THR A 331 -31.40 37.19 -70.60
N ASP A 332 -32.36 36.27 -70.59
CA ASP A 332 -32.64 35.39 -69.45
C ASP A 332 -31.51 34.38 -69.23
N LEU A 333 -30.90 33.85 -70.30
CA LEU A 333 -29.72 32.98 -70.22
C LEU A 333 -28.53 33.73 -69.62
N LEU A 334 -28.35 35.01 -69.95
CA LEU A 334 -27.31 35.86 -69.37
C LEU A 334 -27.60 36.15 -67.89
N ALA A 335 -28.86 36.40 -67.54
CA ALA A 335 -29.26 36.56 -66.14
C ALA A 335 -28.96 35.28 -65.35
N TYR A 336 -29.33 34.11 -65.88
CA TYR A 336 -29.06 32.80 -65.27
C TYR A 336 -27.55 32.55 -65.07
N SER A 337 -26.71 32.84 -66.08
CA SER A 337 -25.25 32.76 -65.95
C SER A 337 -24.69 33.71 -64.88
N ARG A 338 -25.43 34.76 -64.49
CA ARG A 338 -25.06 35.73 -63.46
C ARG A 338 -25.70 35.45 -62.10
N VAL A 339 -26.67 34.53 -61.99
CA VAL A 339 -27.39 34.22 -60.73
C VAL A 339 -26.45 33.77 -59.60
N SER A 340 -25.21 33.41 -59.90
CA SER A 340 -24.18 33.21 -58.86
C SER A 340 -23.68 34.49 -58.17
N THR A 341 -24.13 35.70 -58.54
CA THR A 341 -23.52 36.97 -58.06
C THR A 341 -24.42 37.97 -57.34
N ARG A 342 -25.75 37.78 -57.21
CA ARG A 342 -26.60 38.57 -56.27
C ARG A 342 -28.03 38.00 -56.19
N PRO A 343 -28.54 37.64 -55.00
CA PRO A 343 -29.97 37.43 -54.81
C PRO A 343 -30.73 38.73 -55.08
N GLY A 344 -31.77 38.71 -55.91
CA GLY A 344 -32.70 39.83 -56.05
C GLY A 344 -33.38 40.16 -54.71
N GLU A 345 -33.78 41.42 -54.52
CA GLU A 345 -34.51 41.83 -53.31
C GLU A 345 -35.87 41.12 -53.24
N LEU A 346 -36.10 40.32 -52.19
CA LEU A 346 -37.38 39.68 -51.93
C LEU A 346 -38.42 40.75 -51.58
N SER A 347 -39.56 40.74 -52.27
CA SER A 347 -40.66 41.68 -52.02
C SER A 347 -41.96 40.93 -51.70
N PRO A 348 -42.88 41.53 -50.89
CA PRO A 348 -44.19 40.94 -50.65
C PRO A 348 -44.93 40.83 -51.98
N THR A 349 -45.12 39.60 -52.47
CA THR A 349 -45.71 39.29 -53.76
C THR A 349 -47.01 38.55 -53.55
N ASP A 350 -48.11 39.11 -54.08
CA ASP A 350 -49.43 38.52 -54.00
C ASP A 350 -49.58 37.38 -55.02
N CYS A 351 -49.60 36.13 -54.54
CA CYS A 351 -49.66 34.96 -55.41
C CYS A 351 -50.99 34.83 -56.17
N GLU A 352 -52.07 35.45 -55.69
CA GLU A 352 -53.34 35.52 -56.44
C GLU A 352 -53.16 36.28 -57.76
N THR A 353 -52.46 37.41 -57.70
CA THR A 353 -52.19 38.23 -58.88
C THR A 353 -51.24 37.51 -59.84
N VAL A 354 -50.20 36.83 -59.32
CA VAL A 354 -49.27 36.05 -60.14
C VAL A 354 -49.98 34.89 -60.84
N LEU A 355 -50.81 34.13 -60.12
CA LEU A 355 -51.56 33.04 -60.73
C LEU A 355 -52.52 33.53 -61.82
N LYS A 356 -53.18 34.68 -61.63
CA LYS A 356 -54.01 35.30 -62.66
C LYS A 356 -53.21 35.63 -63.91
N ASP A 357 -52.06 36.28 -63.76
CA ASP A 357 -51.19 36.64 -64.89
C ASP A 357 -50.73 35.37 -65.65
N VAL A 358 -50.38 34.30 -64.92
CA VAL A 358 -49.98 33.01 -65.50
C VAL A 358 -51.15 32.33 -66.22
N LEU A 359 -52.35 32.32 -65.64
CA LEU A 359 -53.54 31.75 -66.27
C LEU A 359 -53.97 32.52 -67.53
N MET A 360 -53.80 33.85 -67.56
CA MET A 360 -54.01 34.64 -68.78
C MET A 360 -53.00 34.28 -69.87
N ASN A 361 -51.72 34.11 -69.50
CA ASN A 361 -50.69 33.70 -70.46
C ASN A 361 -50.90 32.29 -71.01
N LEU A 362 -51.49 31.39 -70.22
CA LEU A 362 -51.73 30.00 -70.59
C LEU A 362 -53.15 29.75 -71.13
N GLU A 363 -53.96 30.79 -71.33
CA GLU A 363 -55.37 30.67 -71.69
C GLU A 363 -55.61 29.75 -72.91
N VAL A 364 -54.80 29.91 -73.96
CA VAL A 364 -54.88 29.09 -75.18
C VAL A 364 -54.58 27.61 -74.88
N ALA A 365 -53.50 27.33 -74.14
CA ALA A 365 -53.11 25.96 -73.80
C ALA A 365 -54.14 25.26 -72.89
N VAL A 366 -54.78 26.03 -72.00
CA VAL A 366 -55.84 25.52 -71.11
C VAL A 366 -57.11 25.21 -71.92
N GLN A 367 -57.49 26.07 -72.88
CA GLN A 367 -58.63 25.82 -73.76
C GLN A 367 -58.41 24.61 -74.68
N GLU A 368 -57.25 24.50 -75.31
CA GLU A 368 -56.93 23.39 -76.21
C GLU A 368 -56.89 22.03 -75.49
N SER A 369 -56.40 22.02 -74.24
CA SER A 369 -56.34 20.80 -73.43
C SER A 369 -57.65 20.44 -72.73
N GLY A 370 -58.63 21.36 -72.71
CA GLY A 370 -59.88 21.19 -71.97
C GLY A 370 -59.70 21.11 -70.45
N ALA A 371 -58.58 21.60 -69.92
CA ALA A 371 -58.24 21.50 -68.50
C ALA A 371 -59.08 22.47 -67.66
N PHE A 372 -59.59 21.99 -66.52
CA PHE A 372 -60.28 22.83 -65.54
C PHE A 372 -59.35 23.11 -64.36
N ILE A 373 -58.90 24.36 -64.22
CA ILE A 373 -57.96 24.76 -63.17
C ILE A 373 -58.74 25.40 -62.02
N THR A 374 -58.57 24.85 -60.82
CA THR A 374 -59.14 25.37 -59.56
C THR A 374 -58.02 25.60 -58.56
N HIS A 375 -58.11 26.68 -57.78
CA HIS A 375 -57.20 26.94 -56.66
C HIS A 375 -57.98 27.49 -55.46
N ASP A 376 -57.43 27.27 -54.27
CA ASP A 376 -57.86 27.95 -53.04
C ASP A 376 -57.20 29.35 -52.97
N PRO A 377 -57.66 30.26 -52.08
CA PRO A 377 -57.09 31.59 -51.94
C PRO A 377 -55.59 31.55 -51.64
N LEU A 378 -54.79 32.17 -52.51
CA LEU A 378 -53.34 32.12 -52.40
C LEU A 378 -52.78 33.21 -51.48
N PRO A 379 -51.74 32.91 -50.69
CA PRO A 379 -51.14 33.87 -49.76
C PRO A 379 -50.20 34.85 -50.47
N THR A 380 -49.93 35.98 -49.83
CA THR A 380 -48.80 36.84 -50.18
C THR A 380 -47.51 36.27 -49.58
N VAL A 381 -46.45 36.10 -50.39
CA VAL A 381 -45.17 35.55 -49.95
C VAL A 381 -44.01 36.51 -50.25
N MET A 382 -42.91 36.39 -49.49
CA MET A 382 -41.68 37.14 -49.77
C MET A 382 -40.90 36.42 -50.87
N ALA A 383 -41.03 36.90 -52.10
CA ALA A 383 -40.42 36.27 -53.26
C ALA A 383 -39.92 37.31 -54.26
N ASP A 384 -39.02 36.88 -55.13
CA ASP A 384 -38.72 37.60 -56.37
C ASP A 384 -39.81 37.22 -57.38
N ARG A 385 -40.70 38.18 -57.70
CA ARG A 385 -41.81 37.96 -58.64
C ARG A 385 -41.34 37.47 -60.01
N SER A 386 -40.10 37.74 -60.42
CA SER A 386 -39.57 37.26 -61.70
C SER A 386 -39.17 35.78 -61.70
N GLN A 387 -39.07 35.15 -60.51
CA GLN A 387 -38.73 33.73 -60.32
C GLN A 387 -39.92 32.88 -59.84
N MET A 388 -41.11 33.46 -59.75
CA MET A 388 -42.38 32.83 -59.38
C MET A 388 -43.29 32.81 -60.60
#